data_AF-A0A961CZV3-F1
#
_entry.id   AF-A0A961CZV3-F1
#
_cell.length_a   1.000
_cell.length_b   1.000
_cell.length_c   1.000
_cell.angle_alpha   90.00
_cell.angle_beta   90.00
_cell.angle_gamma   90.00
#
_symmetry.space_group_name_H-M   'P 1'
#
loop_
_entity.id
_entity.type
_entity.pdbx_description
1 polymer ?
#
loop_
_entity_poly.entity_id
_entity_poly.type
_entity_poly.pdbx_seq_one_letter_code
_entity_poly.pdbx_strand_id
1 'polypeptide(L)'
;SVDPSNPHMHGNYDAWRAYGNSKLANAHFALGLQQEFERAGVGAASLLAHPGLTNTDLQARTVREGGGGFLGSFFERLTGLTGMSPAQGALPQIRAATDPEARGGELYAPQFGNFGPAVRRPIVRPGAGEAIRTLWEVSERETAVPMVVTR
;
A
#
# COMPACT_ATOMS: atom_id res chain seq x y z
N SER A 1 -12.69 -3.23 -1.04
CA SER A 1 -12.21 -3.63 -2.38
C SER A 1 -12.65 -2.55 -3.35
N VAL A 2 -11.98 -2.39 -4.49
CA VAL A 2 -12.43 -1.43 -5.52
C VAL A 2 -13.82 -1.85 -6.02
N ASP A 3 -14.76 -0.91 -6.07
CA ASP A 3 -16.05 -1.10 -6.73
C ASP A 3 -15.83 -0.85 -8.23
N PRO A 4 -15.98 -1.87 -9.10
CA PRO A 4 -15.74 -1.70 -10.52
C PRO A 4 -16.73 -0.78 -11.21
N SER A 5 -17.93 -0.58 -10.64
CA SER A 5 -18.99 0.26 -11.19
C SER A 5 -18.86 1.73 -10.77
N ASN A 6 -18.18 2.00 -9.65
CA ASN A 6 -17.96 3.34 -9.13
C ASN A 6 -16.59 3.46 -8.42
N PRO A 7 -15.47 3.29 -9.15
CA PRO A 7 -14.13 3.28 -8.54
C PRO A 7 -13.76 4.63 -7.90
N HIS A 8 -14.39 5.71 -8.36
CA HIS A 8 -14.18 7.10 -7.90
C HIS A 8 -15.14 7.54 -6.80
N MET A 9 -16.08 6.69 -6.37
CA MET A 9 -17.06 6.99 -5.31
C MET A 9 -17.90 8.24 -5.60
N HIS A 10 -18.36 8.41 -6.85
CA HIS A 10 -19.24 9.50 -7.23
C HIS A 10 -20.54 9.49 -6.41
N GLY A 11 -20.96 10.67 -5.94
CA GLY A 11 -22.18 10.86 -5.14
C GLY A 11 -22.06 10.52 -3.65
N ASN A 12 -21.02 9.82 -3.22
CA ASN A 12 -20.80 9.42 -1.82
C ASN A 12 -19.32 9.36 -1.43
N TYR A 13 -18.52 10.29 -1.98
CA TYR A 13 -17.08 10.34 -1.78
C TYR A 13 -16.72 10.53 -0.31
N ASP A 14 -15.82 9.67 0.19
CA ASP A 14 -15.24 9.77 1.52
C ASP A 14 -13.72 9.63 1.38
N ALA A 15 -12.99 10.70 1.75
CA ALA A 15 -11.55 10.80 1.50
C ALA A 15 -10.76 9.66 2.17
N TRP A 16 -11.16 9.29 3.39
CA TRP A 16 -10.49 8.24 4.17
C TRP A 16 -10.74 6.86 3.58
N ARG A 17 -11.97 6.57 3.15
CA ARG A 17 -12.33 5.33 2.47
C ARG A 17 -11.67 5.24 1.10
N ALA A 18 -11.62 6.33 0.34
CA ALA A 18 -10.91 6.38 -0.94
C ALA A 18 -9.41 6.12 -0.75
N TYR A 19 -8.79 6.73 0.25
CA TYR A 19 -7.40 6.46 0.62
C TYR A 19 -7.18 5.00 1.04
N GLY A 20 -8.03 4.47 1.91
CA GLY A 20 -7.97 3.06 2.32
C GLY A 20 -8.09 2.11 1.12
N ASN A 21 -9.01 2.39 0.21
CA ASN A 21 -9.18 1.64 -1.04
C ASN A 21 -7.95 1.72 -1.96
N SER A 22 -7.28 2.88 -2.06
CA SER A 22 -6.07 2.99 -2.88
C SER A 22 -4.88 2.23 -2.29
N LYS A 23 -4.69 2.24 -0.96
CA LYS A 23 -3.65 1.41 -0.31
C LYS A 23 -3.97 -0.07 -0.40
N LEU A 24 -5.25 -0.43 -0.34
CA LEU A 24 -5.71 -1.78 -0.57
C LEU A 24 -5.43 -2.24 -2.01
N ALA A 25 -5.71 -1.37 -2.98
CA ALA A 25 -5.40 -1.60 -4.38
C ALA A 25 -3.91 -1.81 -4.60
N ASN A 26 -3.02 -1.05 -3.96
CA ASN A 26 -1.57 -1.30 -4.03
C ASN A 26 -1.19 -2.71 -3.53
N ALA A 27 -1.83 -3.20 -2.46
CA ALA A 27 -1.58 -4.53 -1.95
C ALA A 27 -2.02 -5.63 -2.93
N HIS A 28 -3.19 -5.45 -3.55
CA HIS A 28 -3.67 -6.34 -4.61
C HIS A 28 -2.80 -6.24 -5.86
N PHE A 29 -2.34 -5.04 -6.21
CA PHE A 29 -1.44 -4.80 -7.33
C PHE A 29 -0.14 -5.57 -7.19
N ALA A 30 0.51 -5.47 -6.03
CA ALA A 30 1.77 -6.15 -5.80
C ALA A 30 1.63 -7.68 -5.87
N LEU A 31 0.55 -8.23 -5.30
CA LEU A 31 0.24 -9.66 -5.36
C LEU A 31 -0.07 -10.11 -6.79
N GLY A 32 -0.91 -9.38 -7.52
CA GLY A 32 -1.28 -9.69 -8.90
C GLY A 32 -0.08 -9.64 -9.83
N LEU A 33 0.74 -8.58 -9.74
CA LEU A 33 1.94 -8.42 -10.56
C LEU A 33 2.96 -9.54 -10.29
N GLN A 34 3.09 -9.99 -9.04
CA GLN A 34 3.95 -11.14 -8.73
C GLN A 34 3.45 -12.42 -9.43
N GLN A 35 2.13 -12.68 -9.39
CA GLN A 35 1.53 -13.84 -10.08
C GLN A 35 1.76 -13.75 -11.60
N GLU A 36 1.72 -12.55 -12.17
CA GLU A 36 2.02 -12.31 -13.57
C GLU A 36 3.50 -12.59 -13.91
N PHE A 37 4.45 -12.12 -13.09
CA PHE A 37 5.87 -12.44 -13.26
C PHE A 37 6.14 -13.94 -13.21
N GLU A 38 5.52 -14.65 -12.26
CA GLU A 38 5.64 -16.10 -12.12
C GLU A 38 5.07 -16.82 -13.34
N ARG A 39 3.88 -16.42 -13.81
CA ARG A 39 3.24 -17.01 -15.00
C ARG A 39 4.06 -16.81 -16.27
N ALA A 40 4.68 -15.64 -16.42
CA ALA A 40 5.49 -15.31 -17.59
C ALA A 40 6.95 -15.82 -17.48
N GLY A 41 7.39 -16.27 -16.31
CA GLY A 41 8.77 -16.69 -16.07
C GLY A 41 9.78 -15.52 -16.13
N VAL A 42 9.35 -14.32 -15.72
CA VAL A 42 10.19 -13.11 -15.67
C VAL A 42 11.00 -13.11 -14.38
N GLY A 43 12.30 -12.79 -14.48
CA GLY A 43 13.22 -12.69 -13.33
C GLY A 43 13.06 -11.41 -12.51
N ALA A 44 11.82 -10.94 -12.31
CA ALA A 44 11.48 -9.74 -11.55
C ALA A 44 10.66 -10.13 -10.31
N ALA A 45 10.69 -9.28 -9.28
CA ALA A 45 9.93 -9.46 -8.05
C ALA A 45 9.04 -8.24 -7.81
N SER A 46 7.77 -8.50 -7.48
CA SER A 46 6.85 -7.47 -7.01
C SER A 46 6.72 -7.56 -5.48
N LEU A 47 7.02 -6.47 -4.80
CA LEU A 47 7.16 -6.40 -3.34
C LEU A 47 6.29 -5.27 -2.77
N LEU A 48 5.73 -5.47 -1.58
CA LEU A 48 5.10 -4.40 -0.81
C LEU A 48 6.07 -3.82 0.21
N ALA A 49 6.02 -2.50 0.39
CA ALA A 49 6.70 -1.82 1.46
C ALA A 49 5.77 -0.83 2.16
N HIS A 50 5.65 -0.97 3.49
CA HIS A 50 4.91 -0.04 4.34
C HIS A 50 5.89 0.77 5.19
N PRO A 51 5.84 2.10 5.18
CA PRO A 51 6.77 2.95 5.95
C PRO A 51 6.46 3.04 7.46
N GLY A 52 5.58 2.19 8.01
CA GLY A 52 4.94 2.41 9.32
C GLY A 52 4.17 3.72 9.46
N LEU A 53 3.99 4.15 10.70
CA LEU A 53 3.41 5.44 11.05
C LEU A 53 4.51 6.50 10.96
N THR A 54 4.61 7.15 9.81
CA THR A 54 5.51 8.28 9.60
C THR A 54 4.79 9.57 9.96
N ASN A 55 5.48 10.42 10.71
CA ASN A 55 4.97 11.63 11.34
C ASN A 55 4.61 12.76 10.33
N THR A 56 4.40 12.48 9.05
CA THR A 56 4.41 13.51 8.01
C THR A 56 3.18 13.62 7.12
N ASP A 57 2.50 12.55 6.68
CA ASP A 57 1.65 12.74 5.48
C ASP A 57 0.15 12.57 5.63
N LEU A 58 -0.36 11.64 6.45
CA LEU A 58 -1.80 11.37 6.44
C LEU A 58 -2.57 12.09 7.56
N GLN A 59 -2.02 12.11 8.76
CA GLN A 59 -2.62 12.82 9.89
C GLN A 59 -2.49 14.33 9.74
N ALA A 60 -1.34 14.84 9.28
CA ALA A 60 -1.16 16.28 9.03
C ALA A 60 -2.11 16.81 7.93
N ARG A 61 -2.36 16.03 6.87
CA ARG A 61 -3.36 16.38 5.82
C ARG A 61 -4.79 16.38 6.38
N THR A 62 -5.14 15.41 7.20
CA THR A 62 -6.48 15.31 7.84
C THR A 62 -6.76 16.48 8.78
N VAL A 63 -5.75 16.91 9.53
CA VAL A 63 -5.85 18.12 10.37
C VAL A 63 -5.98 19.37 9.51
N ARG A 64 -5.22 19.47 8.41
CA ARG A 64 -5.19 20.65 7.54
C ARG A 64 -6.42 20.79 6.63
N GLU A 65 -7.07 19.69 6.27
CA GLU A 65 -8.32 19.67 5.48
C GLU A 65 -9.59 19.76 6.35
N GLY A 66 -9.46 20.12 7.64
CA GLY A 66 -10.60 20.43 8.52
C GLY A 66 -11.26 19.20 9.17
N GLY A 67 -10.78 17.99 8.90
CA GLY A 67 -11.32 16.74 9.47
C GLY A 67 -10.77 16.35 10.85
N GLY A 68 -9.81 17.10 11.39
CA GLY A 68 -9.11 16.74 12.63
C GLY A 68 -9.90 16.95 13.91
N GLY A 69 -10.79 17.95 13.97
CA GLY A 69 -11.44 18.36 15.21
C GLY A 69 -10.47 18.46 16.41
N PHE A 70 -10.96 18.25 17.63
CA PHE A 70 -10.14 18.21 18.86
C PHE A 70 -9.14 17.04 18.90
N LEU A 71 -9.32 16.02 18.04
CA LEU A 71 -8.47 14.82 17.99
C LEU A 71 -7.21 15.01 17.14
N GLY A 72 -7.18 16.01 16.24
CA GLY A 72 -6.05 16.29 15.36
C GLY A 72 -4.75 16.54 16.10
N SER A 73 -4.79 17.40 17.12
CA SER A 73 -3.66 17.72 18.00
C SER A 73 -3.25 16.56 18.89
N PHE A 74 -4.18 15.66 19.24
CA PHE A 74 -3.88 14.42 19.96
C PHE A 74 -3.10 13.44 19.05
N PHE A 75 -3.54 13.25 17.81
CA PHE A 75 -2.86 12.39 16.85
C PHE A 75 -1.49 12.92 16.44
N GLU A 76 -1.34 14.23 16.24
CA GLU A 76 -0.06 14.90 15.94
C GLU A 76 0.96 14.71 17.09
N ARG A 77 0.50 14.78 18.34
CA ARG A 77 1.33 14.53 19.52
C ARG A 77 1.67 13.05 19.69
N LEU A 78 0.74 12.15 19.37
CA LEU A 78 0.95 10.71 19.42
C LEU A 78 1.96 10.27 18.33
N THR A 79 1.87 10.82 17.12
CA THR A 79 2.81 10.55 16.03
C THR A 79 4.20 11.13 16.27
N GLY A 80 4.29 12.30 16.94
CA GLY A 80 5.57 12.85 17.40
C GLY A 80 6.27 12.03 18.48
N LEU A 81 5.53 11.25 19.27
CA LEU A 81 6.07 10.43 20.37
C LEU A 81 6.28 8.97 19.99
N THR A 82 5.51 8.44 19.03
CA THR A 82 5.49 7.00 18.68
C THR A 82 5.76 6.70 17.21
N GLY A 83 5.79 7.73 16.36
CA GLY A 83 6.04 7.60 14.94
C GLY A 83 7.53 7.52 14.61
N MET A 84 7.84 6.90 13.49
CA MET A 84 9.20 6.84 12.96
C MET A 84 9.59 8.16 12.30
N SER A 85 10.87 8.52 12.39
CA SER A 85 11.42 9.61 11.58
C SER A 85 11.27 9.29 10.08
N PRO A 86 11.28 10.29 9.17
CA PRO A 86 11.24 10.02 7.73
C PRO A 86 12.35 9.05 7.27
N ALA A 87 13.56 9.18 7.84
CA ALA A 87 14.66 8.26 7.55
C ALA A 87 14.36 6.82 8.01
N GLN A 88 13.77 6.64 9.18
CA GLN A 88 13.35 5.32 9.67
C GLN A 88 12.19 4.75 8.85
N GLY A 89 11.23 5.60 8.45
CA GLY A 89 10.11 5.22 7.59
C GLY A 89 10.51 4.80 6.17
N ALA A 90 11.66 5.26 5.68
CA ALA A 90 12.22 4.82 4.40
C ALA A 90 12.86 3.43 4.47
N LEU A 91 13.26 2.95 5.66
CA LEU A 91 14.00 1.68 5.80
C LEU A 91 13.26 0.46 5.23
N PRO A 92 11.93 0.28 5.39
CA PRO A 92 11.21 -0.81 4.76
C PRO A 92 11.30 -0.79 3.23
N GLN A 93 11.26 0.40 2.60
CA GLN A 93 11.34 0.54 1.14
C GLN A 93 12.75 0.29 0.63
N ILE A 94 13.76 0.86 1.31
CA ILE A 94 15.18 0.60 1.01
C ILE A 94 15.46 -0.90 1.12
N ARG A 95 15.04 -1.52 2.23
CA ARG A 95 15.24 -2.95 2.44
C ARG A 95 14.53 -3.79 1.38
N ALA A 96 13.29 -3.47 0.99
CA ALA A 96 12.61 -4.17 -0.10
C ALA A 96 13.41 -4.12 -1.42
N ALA A 97 14.05 -2.99 -1.72
CA ALA A 97 14.82 -2.80 -2.94
C ALA A 97 16.21 -3.44 -2.91
N THR A 98 16.82 -3.65 -1.73
CA THR A 98 18.24 -4.02 -1.61
C THR A 98 18.50 -5.32 -0.85
N ASP A 99 17.50 -5.96 -0.25
CA ASP A 99 17.68 -7.22 0.48
C ASP A 99 18.02 -8.33 -0.53
N PRO A 100 19.22 -8.96 -0.46
CA PRO A 100 19.63 -9.97 -1.44
C PRO A 100 18.79 -11.24 -1.38
N GLU A 101 18.05 -11.44 -0.28
CA GLU A 101 17.14 -12.56 -0.08
C GLU A 101 15.68 -12.17 -0.38
N ALA A 102 15.43 -11.02 -1.01
CA ALA A 102 14.08 -10.58 -1.35
C ALA A 102 13.41 -11.55 -2.32
N ARG A 103 12.16 -11.91 -2.02
CA ARG A 103 11.33 -12.76 -2.89
C ARG A 103 10.04 -12.05 -3.19
N GLY A 104 9.58 -12.16 -4.42
CA GLY A 104 8.29 -11.62 -4.82
C GLY A 104 7.15 -12.09 -3.93
N GLY A 105 6.14 -11.23 -3.74
CA GLY A 105 5.00 -11.54 -2.86
C GLY A 105 5.29 -11.31 -1.37
N GLU A 106 6.37 -10.61 -1.04
CA GLU A 106 6.73 -10.24 0.33
C GLU A 106 6.33 -8.81 0.70
N LEU A 107 6.10 -8.60 2.00
CA LEU A 107 5.87 -7.31 2.62
C LEU A 107 7.07 -6.93 3.50
N TYR A 108 7.61 -5.75 3.26
CA TYR A 108 8.59 -5.09 4.09
C TYR A 108 7.90 -4.02 4.93
N ALA A 109 7.93 -4.16 6.24
CA ALA A 109 7.26 -3.23 7.14
C ALA A 109 7.98 -3.19 8.49
N PRO A 110 7.72 -2.19 9.34
CA PRO A 110 8.23 -2.19 10.70
C PRO A 110 7.71 -3.40 11.48
N GLN A 111 8.54 -3.94 12.35
CA GLN A 111 8.23 -5.14 13.13
C GLN A 111 6.93 -5.03 13.92
N PHE A 112 6.56 -3.85 14.39
CA PHE A 112 5.35 -3.64 15.19
C PHE A 112 4.24 -2.94 14.38
N GLY A 113 4.29 -3.06 13.05
CA GLY A 113 3.35 -2.45 12.11
C GLY A 113 3.62 -0.97 11.88
N ASN A 114 3.62 -0.18 12.96
CA ASN A 114 3.79 1.28 12.89
C ASN A 114 5.22 1.75 13.17
N PHE A 115 6.01 0.97 13.91
CA PHE A 115 7.35 1.34 14.34
C PHE A 115 8.23 0.09 14.53
N GLY A 116 9.52 0.33 14.77
CA GLY A 116 10.52 -0.71 14.97
C GLY A 116 11.35 -0.99 13.71
N PRO A 117 12.27 -1.96 13.78
CA PRO A 117 13.14 -2.28 12.66
C PRO A 117 12.34 -2.79 11.46
N ALA A 118 12.81 -2.48 10.24
CA ALA A 118 12.22 -3.01 9.02
C ALA A 118 12.42 -4.54 8.97
N VAL A 119 11.33 -5.30 8.81
CA VAL A 119 11.33 -6.76 8.68
C VAL A 119 10.60 -7.19 7.42
N ARG A 120 10.98 -8.33 6.86
CA ARG A 120 10.25 -9.01 5.78
C ARG A 120 9.19 -9.94 6.37
N ARG A 121 8.04 -10.06 5.70
CA ARG A 121 6.97 -11.02 6.03
C ARG A 121 6.29 -11.50 4.74
N PRO A 122 5.76 -12.73 4.70
CA PRO A 122 4.90 -13.14 3.59
C PRO A 122 3.60 -12.31 3.58
N ILE A 123 3.09 -11.99 2.40
CA ILE A 123 1.75 -11.40 2.27
C ILE A 123 0.72 -12.54 2.33
N VAL A 124 0.08 -12.71 3.49
CA VAL A 124 -0.99 -13.72 3.66
C VAL A 124 -2.34 -13.06 3.42
N ARG A 125 -2.95 -13.35 2.26
CA ARG A 125 -4.26 -12.82 1.90
C ARG A 125 -5.12 -13.86 1.16
N PRO A 126 -5.68 -14.85 1.88
CA PRO A 126 -6.54 -15.86 1.25
C PRO A 126 -7.76 -15.19 0.61
N GLY A 127 -8.17 -15.69 -0.56
CA GLY A 127 -9.33 -15.18 -1.29
C GLY A 127 -9.13 -13.84 -2.00
N ALA A 128 -7.89 -13.34 -2.13
CA ALA A 128 -7.62 -12.07 -2.82
C ALA A 128 -7.81 -12.12 -4.35
N GLY A 129 -7.93 -13.32 -4.96
CA GLY A 129 -7.93 -13.49 -6.41
C GLY A 129 -9.02 -12.69 -7.14
N GLU A 130 -10.26 -12.69 -6.63
CA GLU A 130 -11.34 -11.90 -7.23
C GLU A 130 -11.04 -10.40 -7.14
N ALA A 131 -10.56 -9.93 -5.99
CA ALA A 131 -10.23 -8.51 -5.80
C ALA A 131 -9.06 -8.06 -6.70
N ILE A 132 -8.08 -8.93 -6.95
CA ILE A 132 -6.98 -8.69 -7.88
C ILE A 132 -7.51 -8.60 -9.32
N ARG A 133 -8.37 -9.54 -9.74
CA ARG A 133 -9.00 -9.51 -11.07
C ARG A 133 -9.79 -8.23 -11.28
N THR A 134 -10.65 -7.87 -10.33
CA THR A 134 -11.43 -6.63 -10.37
C THR A 134 -10.51 -5.41 -10.43
N LEU A 135 -9.41 -5.40 -9.67
CA LEU A 135 -8.44 -4.31 -9.75
C LEU A 135 -7.82 -4.19 -11.15
N TRP A 136 -7.44 -5.31 -11.78
CA TRP A 136 -6.92 -5.33 -13.15
C TRP A 136 -7.92 -4.70 -14.12
N GLU A 137 -9.15 -5.21 -14.14
CA GLU A 137 -10.21 -4.75 -15.04
C GLU A 137 -10.49 -3.24 -14.92
N VAL A 138 -10.47 -2.73 -13.69
CA VAL A 138 -10.61 -1.29 -13.44
C VAL A 138 -9.36 -0.55 -13.90
N SER A 139 -8.16 -1.02 -13.53
CA SER A 139 -6.91 -0.32 -13.84
C SER A 139 -6.68 -0.23 -15.35
N GLU A 140 -6.89 -1.31 -16.10
CA GLU A 140 -6.76 -1.33 -17.56
C GLU A 140 -7.76 -0.39 -18.23
N ARG A 141 -9.01 -0.37 -17.76
CA ARG A 141 -10.05 0.52 -18.28
C ARG A 141 -9.74 1.99 -18.02
N GLU A 142 -9.33 2.35 -16.81
CA GLU A 142 -9.10 3.75 -16.41
C GLU A 142 -7.78 4.30 -16.99
N THR A 143 -6.79 3.43 -17.24
CA THR A 143 -5.48 3.84 -17.79
C THR A 143 -5.34 3.61 -19.29
N ALA A 144 -6.22 2.82 -19.90
CA ALA A 144 -6.09 2.30 -21.26
C ALA A 144 -4.77 1.52 -21.50
N VAL A 145 -4.13 1.01 -20.43
CA VAL A 145 -2.91 0.21 -20.50
C VAL A 145 -3.24 -1.22 -20.08
N PRO A 146 -3.09 -2.22 -20.98
CA PRO A 146 -3.33 -3.61 -20.62
C PRO A 146 -2.20 -4.13 -19.72
N MET A 147 -2.53 -4.99 -18.76
CA MET A 147 -1.51 -5.69 -18.01
C MET A 147 -1.00 -6.88 -18.80
N VAL A 148 0.07 -6.64 -19.55
CA VAL A 148 0.77 -7.68 -20.30
C VAL A 148 2.18 -7.82 -19.74
N VAL A 149 2.46 -8.98 -19.17
CA VAL A 149 3.80 -9.37 -18.76
C VAL A 149 4.28 -10.47 -19.72
N THR A 150 5.32 -10.17 -20.48
CA THR A 150 6.01 -11.12 -21.36
C THR A 150 7.46 -11.26 -20.94
N ARG A 151 8.06 -12.40 -21.28
CA ARG A 151 9.48 -12.67 -21.05
C ARG A 151 10.38 -11.94 -22.05
#